data_AF-A0A728NYF4-F1
#
_entry.id   AF-A0A728NYF4-F1
#
_cell.length_a   1.000
_cell.length_b   1.000
_cell.length_c   1.000
_cell.angle_alpha   90.00
_cell.angle_beta   90.00
_cell.angle_gamma   90.00
#
_symmetry.space_group_name_H-M   'P 1'
#
loop_
_entity.id
_entity.type
_entity.pdbx_description
1 polymer ?
#
loop_
_entity_poly.entity_id
_entity_poly.type
_entity_poly.pdbx_seq_one_letter_code
_entity_poly.pdbx_strand_id
1 'polypeptide(L)'
;YHCAAYICYKFNTLINGRKNDAPKYNRLRWHIAMLYPWVVFGKVETPDPSSKKITAYCDKVLKTLLNEEYIENFKTCQRIIDSIEMPTDDQIKRGKYTSELKEAAEKFLNK
;
A
#
# COMPACT_ATOMS: atom_id res chain seq x y z
N TYR A 1 0.79 -2.94 -14.37
CA TYR A 1 -0.16 -3.97 -13.85
C TYR A 1 0.50 -5.08 -13.05
N HIS A 2 1.58 -5.72 -13.52
CA HIS A 2 2.28 -6.79 -12.79
C HIS A 2 2.64 -6.44 -11.32
N CYS A 3 3.23 -5.26 -11.09
CA CYS A 3 3.65 -4.83 -9.75
C CYS A 3 2.49 -4.80 -8.74
N ALA A 4 1.38 -4.13 -9.07
CA ALA A 4 0.20 -4.07 -8.21
C ALA A 4 -0.40 -5.45 -7.93
N ALA A 5 -0.47 -6.32 -8.94
CA ALA A 5 -0.96 -7.68 -8.78
C ALA A 5 -0.08 -8.50 -7.81
N TYR A 6 1.24 -8.36 -7.90
CA TYR A 6 2.16 -9.06 -7.00
C TYR A 6 2.08 -8.56 -5.56
N ILE A 7 1.92 -7.25 -5.36
CA ILE A 7 1.64 -6.67 -4.02
C ILE A 7 0.36 -7.28 -3.45
N CYS A 8 -0.74 -7.27 -4.21
CA CYS A 8 -2.02 -7.85 -3.78
C CYS A 8 -1.87 -9.34 -3.46
N TYR A 9 -1.15 -10.10 -4.29
CA TYR A 9 -0.89 -11.52 -4.05
C TYR A 9 -0.15 -11.73 -2.71
N LYS A 10 0.96 -11.02 -2.49
CA LYS A 10 1.75 -11.12 -1.25
C LYS A 10 0.94 -10.71 -0.02
N PHE A 11 0.11 -9.68 -0.13
CA PHE A 11 -0.77 -9.32 0.99
C PHE A 11 -1.86 -10.37 1.22
N ASN A 12 -2.40 -10.97 0.16
CA ASN A 12 -3.39 -12.03 0.25
C ASN A 12 -2.84 -13.31 0.90
N THR A 13 -1.55 -13.63 0.71
CA THR A 13 -0.94 -14.74 1.46
C THR A 13 -0.88 -14.46 2.96
N LEU A 14 -0.64 -13.21 3.38
CA LEU A 14 -0.71 -12.82 4.80
C LEU A 14 -2.14 -12.89 5.35
N ILE A 15 -3.14 -12.47 4.57
CA ILE A 15 -4.56 -12.58 4.94
C ILE A 15 -4.94 -14.05 5.15
N ASN A 16 -4.63 -14.91 4.18
CA ASN A 16 -4.94 -16.34 4.24
C ASN A 16 -4.21 -17.03 5.39
N GLY A 17 -2.95 -16.64 5.64
CA GLY A 17 -2.14 -17.13 6.74
C GLY A 17 -2.48 -16.52 8.11
N ARG A 18 -3.45 -15.58 8.18
CA ARG A 18 -3.84 -14.84 9.39
C ARG A 18 -2.65 -14.20 10.13
N LYS A 19 -1.68 -13.67 9.37
CA LYS A 19 -0.43 -13.08 9.92
C LYS A 19 -0.54 -11.56 10.02
N ASN A 20 0.14 -10.97 11.01
CA ASN A 20 0.36 -9.52 11.14
C ASN A 20 -0.94 -8.69 10.98
N ASP A 21 -2.04 -9.15 11.57
CA ASP A 21 -3.36 -8.51 11.50
C ASP A 21 -3.88 -8.22 10.07
N ALA A 22 -3.28 -8.83 9.04
CA ALA A 22 -3.66 -8.62 7.64
C ALA A 22 -5.15 -8.86 7.35
N PRO A 23 -5.85 -9.85 7.97
CA PRO A 23 -7.28 -10.04 7.77
C PRO A 23 -8.15 -8.80 8.05
N LYS A 24 -7.76 -7.93 9.00
CA LYS A 24 -8.48 -6.69 9.33
C LYS A 24 -8.62 -5.75 8.12
N TYR A 25 -7.65 -5.82 7.19
CA TYR A 25 -7.54 -4.92 6.04
C TYR A 25 -7.96 -5.59 4.72
N ASN A 26 -8.64 -6.73 4.78
CA ASN A 26 -9.02 -7.50 3.58
C ASN A 26 -9.85 -6.69 2.56
N ARG A 27 -10.72 -5.81 3.05
CA ARG A 27 -11.50 -4.89 2.20
C ARG A 27 -10.70 -3.69 1.68
N LEU A 28 -9.52 -3.43 2.25
CA LEU A 28 -8.60 -2.36 1.89
C LEU A 28 -7.41 -2.85 1.05
N ARG A 29 -7.47 -4.07 0.49
CA ARG A 29 -6.40 -4.68 -0.36
C ARG A 29 -5.86 -3.73 -1.44
N TRP A 30 -6.75 -3.02 -2.13
CA TRP A 30 -6.37 -2.06 -3.17
C TRP A 30 -5.71 -0.79 -2.62
N HIS A 31 -6.13 -0.35 -1.44
CA HIS A 31 -5.51 0.78 -0.74
C HIS A 31 -4.12 0.40 -0.23
N ILE A 32 -3.95 -0.83 0.28
CA ILE A 32 -2.62 -1.38 0.60
C ILE A 32 -1.73 -1.40 -0.64
N ALA A 33 -2.24 -1.86 -1.79
CA ALA A 33 -1.48 -1.88 -3.04
C ALA A 33 -1.09 -0.47 -3.54
N MET A 34 -1.91 0.54 -3.26
CA MET A 34 -1.59 1.95 -3.54
C MET A 34 -0.52 2.50 -2.58
N LEU A 35 -0.64 2.22 -1.28
CA LEU A 35 0.27 2.71 -0.24
C LEU A 35 1.66 2.07 -0.32
N TYR A 36 1.73 0.78 -0.66
CA TYR A 36 2.96 0.00 -0.56
C TYR A 36 4.13 0.62 -1.35
N PRO A 37 3.96 1.04 -2.63
CA PRO A 37 5.01 1.77 -3.34
C PRO A 37 5.43 3.07 -2.64
N TRP A 38 4.50 3.84 -2.07
CA TRP A 38 4.85 5.08 -1.35
C TRP A 38 5.67 4.81 -0.10
N VAL A 39 5.35 3.73 0.63
CA VAL A 39 6.15 3.26 1.77
C VAL A 39 7.56 2.88 1.33
N VAL A 40 7.72 2.10 0.25
CA VAL A 40 9.03 1.70 -0.29
C VAL A 40 9.90 2.90 -0.72
N PHE A 41 9.26 3.98 -1.17
CA PHE A 41 9.96 5.19 -1.61
C PHE A 41 10.04 6.29 -0.54
N GLY A 42 9.37 6.12 0.60
CA GLY A 42 9.30 7.13 1.65
C GLY A 42 8.60 8.43 1.23
N LYS A 43 7.78 8.40 0.17
CA LYS A 43 7.09 9.59 -0.34
C LYS A 43 5.84 9.24 -1.13
N VAL A 44 4.87 10.15 -1.09
CA VAL A 44 3.61 10.02 -1.82
C VAL A 44 3.75 10.60 -3.22
N GLU A 45 4.53 9.90 -4.04
CA GLU A 45 4.78 10.29 -5.43
C GLU A 45 4.86 9.04 -6.30
N THR A 46 4.03 8.99 -7.35
CA THR A 46 4.06 7.94 -8.36
C THR A 46 4.43 8.56 -9.70
N PRO A 47 5.46 8.06 -10.41
CA PRO A 47 5.79 8.56 -11.74
C PRO A 47 4.64 8.41 -12.73
N ASP A 48 4.62 9.28 -13.74
CA ASP A 48 3.68 9.16 -14.84
C ASP A 48 3.78 7.77 -15.52
N PRO A 49 2.65 7.09 -15.82
CA PRO A 49 2.67 5.76 -16.42
C PRO A 49 3.36 5.67 -17.79
N SER A 50 3.41 6.77 -18.56
CA SER A 50 4.10 6.84 -19.85
C SER A 50 5.60 7.13 -19.70
N SER A 51 6.05 7.52 -18.51
CA SER A 51 7.45 7.83 -18.24
C SER A 51 8.32 6.57 -18.19
N LYS A 52 9.53 6.64 -18.76
CA LYS A 52 10.57 5.61 -18.56
C LYS A 52 10.90 5.35 -17.08
N LYS A 53 10.61 6.31 -16.19
CA LYS A 53 10.82 6.18 -14.74
C LYS A 53 9.90 5.13 -14.10
N ILE A 54 8.76 4.80 -14.71
CA ILE A 54 7.79 3.85 -14.12
C ILE A 54 8.35 2.43 -14.02
N THR A 55 9.20 2.01 -14.97
CA THR A 55 9.82 0.69 -14.97
C THR A 55 10.76 0.54 -13.77
N ALA A 56 11.69 1.48 -13.60
CA ALA A 56 12.60 1.49 -12.46
C ALA A 56 11.87 1.62 -11.12
N TYR A 57 10.77 2.39 -11.09
CA TYR A 57 9.91 2.49 -9.92
C TYR A 57 9.30 1.13 -9.54
N CYS A 58 8.69 0.43 -10.51
CA CYS A 58 8.12 -0.88 -10.30
C CYS A 58 9.17 -1.93 -9.93
N ASP A 59 10.34 -1.93 -10.56
CA ASP A 59 11.41 -2.89 -10.28
C ASP A 59 11.91 -2.78 -8.85
N LYS A 60 12.06 -1.55 -8.33
CA LYS A 60 12.43 -1.34 -6.92
C LYS A 60 11.37 -1.92 -5.99
N VAL A 61 10.10 -1.66 -6.24
CA VAL A 61 8.99 -2.22 -5.44
C VAL A 61 9.01 -3.75 -5.48
N LEU A 62 9.14 -4.35 -6.67
CA LEU A 62 9.18 -5.80 -6.83
C LEU A 62 10.33 -6.43 -6.06
N LYS A 63 11.51 -5.80 -6.02
CA LYS A 63 12.66 -6.30 -5.23
C LYS A 63 12.34 -6.42 -3.74
N THR A 64 11.61 -5.46 -3.16
CA THR A 64 11.20 -5.53 -1.73
C THR A 64 10.21 -6.65 -1.42
N LEU A 65 9.55 -7.22 -2.43
CA LEU A 65 8.59 -8.31 -2.28
C LEU A 65 9.26 -9.70 -2.27
N LEU A 66 10.57 -9.78 -2.51
CA LEU A 66 11.33 -11.03 -2.62
C LEU A 66 11.92 -11.52 -1.29
N ASN A 67 12.08 -10.65 -0.30
CA ASN A 67 12.64 -10.93 1.02
C ASN A 67 11.59 -10.67 2.11
N GLU A 68 11.89 -10.82 3.40
CA GLU A 68 10.90 -10.58 4.47
C GLU A 68 10.58 -9.08 4.70
N GLU A 69 11.29 -8.16 4.04
CA GLU A 69 11.09 -6.70 4.15
C GLU A 69 9.67 -6.28 3.81
N TYR A 70 8.99 -7.01 2.91
CA TYR A 70 7.60 -6.72 2.58
C TYR A 70 6.65 -6.76 3.77
N ILE A 71 6.98 -7.56 4.80
CA ILE A 71 6.15 -7.67 6.00
C ILE A 71 6.14 -6.33 6.74
N GLU A 72 7.29 -5.70 6.91
CA GLU A 72 7.41 -4.40 7.58
C GLU A 72 6.83 -3.26 6.74
N ASN A 73 6.97 -3.34 5.41
CA ASN A 73 6.31 -2.41 4.49
C ASN A 73 4.78 -2.52 4.59
N PHE A 74 4.21 -3.73 4.68
CA PHE A 74 2.77 -3.91 4.89
C PHE A 74 2.32 -3.43 6.27
N LYS A 75 3.06 -3.73 7.34
CA LYS A 75 2.76 -3.18 8.68
C LYS A 75 2.77 -1.65 8.68
N THR A 76 3.66 -1.04 7.91
CA THR A 76 3.68 0.41 7.74
C THR A 76 2.44 0.92 6.99
N CYS A 77 2.02 0.24 5.92
CA CYS A 77 0.75 0.56 5.26
C CYS A 77 -0.46 0.45 6.22
N GLN A 78 -0.49 -0.60 7.06
CA GLN A 78 -1.53 -0.81 8.07
C GLN A 78 -1.53 0.32 9.11
N ARG A 79 -0.36 0.76 9.59
CA ARG A 79 -0.24 1.90 10.51
C ARG A 79 -0.74 3.21 9.91
N ILE A 80 -0.52 3.44 8.61
CA ILE A 80 -1.07 4.61 7.92
C ILE A 80 -2.61 4.53 7.89
N ILE A 81 -3.18 3.38 7.56
CA ILE A 81 -4.63 3.17 7.59
C ILE A 81 -5.20 3.39 9.00
N ASP A 82 -4.55 2.83 10.02
CA ASP A 82 -4.97 2.96 11.42
C ASP A 82 -4.82 4.39 11.98
N SER A 83 -4.14 5.29 11.26
CA SER A 83 -4.03 6.71 11.63
C SER A 83 -5.25 7.55 11.24
N ILE A 84 -6.16 6.98 10.44
CA ILE A 84 -7.44 7.59 10.06
C ILE A 84 -8.60 6.69 10.47
N GLU A 85 -9.82 7.21 10.40
CA GLU A 85 -11.01 6.43 10.70
C GLU A 85 -11.17 5.27 9.71
N MET A 86 -11.35 4.06 10.24
CA MET A 86 -11.58 2.87 9.44
C MET A 86 -12.93 3.01 8.71
N PRO A 87 -12.95 3.00 7.37
CA PRO A 87 -14.14 3.36 6.59
C PRO A 87 -15.18 2.25 6.62
N THR A 88 -16.44 2.60 6.42
CA THR A 88 -17.49 1.65 6.03
C THR A 88 -17.34 1.24 4.55
N ASP A 89 -18.09 0.23 4.13
CA ASP A 89 -18.02 -0.29 2.76
C ASP A 89 -18.46 0.75 1.71
N ASP A 90 -19.32 1.71 2.09
CA ASP A 90 -19.71 2.82 1.24
C ASP A 90 -18.68 3.94 1.22
N GLN A 91 -18.02 4.20 2.36
CA GLN A 91 -16.95 5.21 2.44
C GLN A 91 -15.72 4.80 1.62
N ILE A 92 -15.37 3.50 1.62
CA ILE A 92 -14.24 2.94 0.84
C ILE A 92 -14.31 3.28 -0.65
N LYS A 93 -15.52 3.36 -1.22
CA LYS A 93 -15.73 3.60 -2.64
C LYS A 93 -15.63 5.09 -3.02
N ARG A 94 -15.65 5.98 -2.02
CA ARG A 94 -15.64 7.43 -2.24
C ARG A 94 -14.20 7.91 -2.35
N GLY A 95 -13.95 8.78 -3.33
CA GLY A 95 -12.63 9.41 -3.51
C GLY A 95 -12.14 10.15 -2.26
N LYS A 96 -13.06 10.63 -1.40
CA LYS A 96 -12.75 11.25 -0.12
C LYS A 96 -11.83 10.39 0.75
N TYR A 97 -12.11 9.09 0.88
CA TYR A 97 -11.31 8.20 1.73
C TYR A 97 -9.88 8.05 1.17
N THR A 98 -9.75 7.92 -0.15
CA THR A 98 -8.44 7.88 -0.82
C THR A 98 -7.65 9.16 -0.59
N SER A 99 -8.31 10.33 -0.63
CA SER A 99 -7.68 11.63 -0.34
C SER A 99 -7.20 11.71 1.11
N GLU A 100 -8.04 11.36 2.09
CA GLU A 100 -7.67 11.33 3.51
C GLU A 100 -6.49 10.38 3.77
N LEU A 101 -6.48 9.22 3.12
CA LEU A 101 -5.40 8.25 3.22
C LEU A 101 -4.10 8.77 2.59
N LYS A 102 -4.19 9.53 1.50
CA LYS A 102 -3.04 10.19 0.87
C LYS A 102 -2.43 11.22 1.81
N GLU A 103 -3.25 12.08 2.42
CA GLU A 103 -2.79 13.08 3.39
C GLU A 103 -2.16 12.43 4.63
N ALA A 104 -2.75 11.33 5.12
CA ALA A 104 -2.20 10.56 6.22
C ALA A 104 -0.83 9.96 5.87
N ALA A 105 -0.69 9.40 4.67
CA ALA A 105 0.58 8.88 4.17
C ALA A 105 1.65 9.98 4.05
N GLU A 106 1.30 11.15 3.51
CA GLU A 106 2.21 12.30 3.41
C GLU A 106 2.72 12.73 4.79
N LYS A 107 1.82 12.87 5.78
CA LYS A 107 2.17 13.21 7.17
C LYS A 107 3.00 12.12 7.86
N PHE A 108 2.75 10.85 7.54
CA PHE A 108 3.47 9.72 8.14
C PHE A 108 4.90 9.61 7.60
N LEU A 109 5.10 9.84 6.31
CA LEU A 109 6.37 9.62 5.61
C LEU A 109 7.30 10.84 5.63
N ASN A 110 6.78 12.06 5.81
CA ASN A 110 7.59 13.29 5.95
C ASN A 110 8.18 13.50 7.37
N LYS A 111 8.26 12.45 8.19
CA LYS A 111 8.83 12.49 9.55
C LYS A 111 10.31 12.14 9.57
#